data_AF-A0A0F4QJ62-F1
#
_entry.id   AF-A0A0F4QJ62-F1
#
_cell.length_a   1.000
_cell.length_b   1.000
_cell.length_c   1.000
_cell.angle_alpha   90.00
_cell.angle_beta   90.00
_cell.angle_gamma   90.00
#
_symmetry.space_group_name_H-M   'P 1'
#
loop_
_entity.id
_entity.type
_entity.pdbx_description
1 polymer ?
#
loop_
_entity_poly.entity_id
_entity_poly.type
_entity_poly.pdbx_seq_one_letter_code
_entity_poly.pdbx_strand_id
1 'polypeptide(L)'
;RAETVVYGVQGWRQKPGGALWNPNLLVPVKDALMDWNDERLIVETRIILGEQGSTTELLVMPKNAFDLIAEEEKANESLGFVL
;
A
#
# COMPACT_ATOMS: atom_id res chain seq x y z
N ARG A 1 -7.48 6.58 10.05
CA ARG A 1 -6.18 5.89 10.15
C ARG A 1 -6.14 4.87 9.02
N ALA A 2 -5.06 4.80 8.25
CA ALA A 2 -4.94 3.77 7.23
C ALA A 2 -4.53 2.44 7.89
N GLU A 3 -5.20 1.36 7.52
CA GLU A 3 -4.88 0.01 8.01
C GLU A 3 -3.84 -0.63 7.10
N THR A 4 -2.63 -0.80 7.62
CA THR A 4 -1.52 -1.46 6.92
C THR A 4 -1.42 -2.91 7.37
N VAL A 5 -1.30 -3.83 6.41
CA VAL A 5 -1.07 -5.26 6.68
C VAL A 5 0.09 -5.78 5.85
N VAL A 6 0.86 -6.69 6.44
CA VAL A 6 1.98 -7.37 5.78
C VAL A 6 1.62 -8.83 5.57
N TYR A 7 1.67 -9.30 4.33
CA TYR A 7 1.47 -10.70 3.97
C TYR A 7 2.78 -11.32 3.45
N GLY A 8 3.14 -12.49 3.99
CA GLY A 8 4.22 -13.31 3.46
C GLY A 8 3.69 -14.32 2.44
N VAL A 9 4.26 -14.34 1.23
CA VAL A 9 3.88 -15.28 0.16
C VAL A 9 5.08 -16.08 -0.33
N GLN A 10 4.82 -17.31 -0.78
CA GLN A 10 5.84 -18.17 -1.38
C GLN A 10 6.15 -17.74 -2.82
N GLY A 11 7.43 -17.68 -3.15
CA GLY A 11 7.94 -17.33 -4.46
C GLY A 11 7.92 -15.83 -4.73
N TRP A 12 8.59 -15.46 -5.83
CA TRP A 12 8.70 -14.06 -6.26
C TRP A 12 7.67 -13.65 -7.31
N ARG A 13 6.94 -14.62 -7.88
CA ARG A 13 5.97 -14.42 -8.96
C ARG A 13 4.55 -14.65 -8.45
N GLN A 14 3.61 -13.89 -9.01
CA GLN A 14 2.18 -13.98 -8.69
C GLN A 14 1.56 -15.32 -9.08
N LYS A 15 2.12 -15.97 -10.12
CA LYS A 15 1.75 -17.30 -10.60
C LYS A 15 2.96 -17.96 -11.27
N PRO A 16 2.97 -19.29 -11.48
CA PRO A 16 4.02 -19.94 -12.26
C PRO A 16 4.18 -19.29 -13.64
N GLY A 17 5.39 -18.81 -13.96
CA GLY A 17 5.69 -18.08 -15.20
C GLY A 17 5.11 -16.66 -15.31
N GLY A 18 4.38 -16.18 -14.29
CA GLY A 18 3.74 -14.86 -14.27
C GLY A 18 4.68 -13.71 -13.90
N ALA A 19 4.14 -12.51 -13.77
CA ALA A 19 4.89 -11.32 -13.34
C ALA A 19 5.44 -11.47 -11.92
N LEU A 20 6.54 -10.75 -11.63
CA LEU A 20 7.03 -10.57 -10.27
C LEU A 20 6.05 -9.73 -9.45
N TRP A 21 6.10 -9.90 -8.13
CA TRP A 21 5.47 -8.96 -7.22
C TRP A 21 6.13 -7.59 -7.35
N ASN A 22 5.33 -6.54 -7.55
CA ASN A 22 5.78 -5.16 -7.70
C ASN A 22 4.86 -4.25 -6.88
N PRO A 23 5.39 -3.12 -6.36
CA PRO A 23 4.57 -2.08 -5.76
C PRO A 23 3.67 -1.41 -6.81
N ASN A 24 2.70 -0.64 -6.32
CA ASN A 24 1.69 0.05 -7.12
C ASN A 24 0.79 -0.88 -7.95
N LEU A 25 0.51 -2.07 -7.42
CA LEU A 25 -0.44 -3.02 -7.99
C LEU A 25 -1.64 -3.19 -7.06
N LEU A 26 -2.85 -3.14 -7.61
CA LEU A 26 -4.07 -3.53 -6.91
C LEU A 26 -4.21 -5.05 -6.94
N VAL A 27 -4.42 -5.63 -5.76
CA VAL A 27 -4.59 -7.08 -5.60
C VAL A 27 -5.82 -7.37 -4.76
N PRO A 28 -6.62 -8.40 -5.14
CA PRO A 28 -7.72 -8.84 -4.31
C PRO A 28 -7.16 -9.52 -3.05
N VAL A 29 -7.57 -9.05 -1.88
CA VAL A 29 -7.22 -9.66 -0.59
C VAL A 29 -8.49 -10.26 0.00
N LYS A 30 -8.46 -11.58 0.23
CA LYS A 30 -9.51 -12.29 0.94
C LYS A 30 -8.95 -12.84 2.24
N ASP A 31 -9.31 -12.21 3.34
CA ASP A 31 -8.85 -12.57 4.68
C ASP A 31 -10.04 -12.84 5.59
N ALA A 32 -10.24 -14.10 5.96
CA ALA A 32 -11.37 -14.51 6.79
C ALA A 32 -11.21 -14.09 8.27
N LEU A 33 -10.00 -13.80 8.73
CA LEU A 33 -9.75 -13.37 10.11
C LEU A 33 -10.15 -11.90 10.30
N MET A 34 -9.84 -11.07 9.29
CA MET A 34 -10.19 -9.64 9.27
C MET A 34 -11.54 -9.36 8.61
N ASP A 35 -12.22 -10.40 8.09
CA ASP A 35 -13.45 -10.32 7.28
C ASP A 35 -13.31 -9.38 6.06
N TRP A 36 -12.15 -9.45 5.40
CA TRP A 36 -11.85 -8.65 4.22
C TRP A 36 -12.09 -9.42 2.93
N ASN A 37 -12.66 -8.72 1.96
CA ASN A 37 -12.88 -9.20 0.60
C ASN A 37 -12.90 -8.00 -0.36
N ASP A 38 -11.79 -7.28 -0.39
CA ASP A 38 -11.62 -6.02 -1.12
C ASP A 38 -10.28 -5.96 -1.86
N GLU A 39 -10.15 -4.99 -2.77
CA GLU A 39 -8.89 -4.72 -3.45
C GLU A 39 -7.99 -3.81 -2.62
N ARG A 40 -6.73 -4.21 -2.48
CA ARG A 40 -5.71 -3.45 -1.75
C ARG A 40 -4.51 -3.15 -2.62
N LEU A 41 -3.89 -2.01 -2.36
CA LEU A 41 -2.70 -1.55 -3.06
C LEU A 41 -1.45 -2.14 -2.39
N ILE A 42 -0.57 -2.75 -3.18
CA ILE A 42 0.78 -3.09 -2.73
C ILE A 42 1.59 -1.79 -2.68
N VAL A 43 2.01 -1.39 -1.48
CA VAL A 43 2.80 -0.19 -1.24
C VAL A 43 4.30 -0.52 -1.22
N GLU A 44 4.67 -1.67 -0.69
CA GLU A 44 6.05 -2.16 -0.66
C GLU A 44 6.10 -3.66 -0.95
N THR A 45 7.16 -4.08 -1.64
CA THR A 45 7.48 -5.48 -1.91
C THR A 45 8.90 -5.76 -1.45
N ARG A 46 9.08 -6.76 -0.58
CA ARG A 46 10.39 -7.26 -0.17
C ARG A 46 10.60 -8.68 -0.68
N ILE A 47 11.48 -8.83 -1.66
CA ILE A 47 11.86 -10.12 -2.24
C ILE A 47 12.99 -10.71 -1.41
N ILE A 48 12.80 -11.93 -0.89
CA ILE A 48 13.72 -12.58 0.03
C ILE A 48 14.18 -13.92 -0.58
N LEU A 49 15.47 -14.21 -0.45
CA LEU A 49 16.06 -15.52 -0.71
C LEU A 49 16.63 -16.06 0.60
N GLY A 50 16.04 -17.14 1.12
CA GLY A 50 16.49 -17.80 2.33
C GLY A 50 16.76 -19.28 2.12
N GLU A 51 17.13 -19.99 3.19
CA GLU A 51 17.39 -21.44 3.15
C GLU A 51 16.16 -22.26 2.72
N GLN A 52 14.95 -21.74 2.98
CA GLN A 52 13.67 -22.37 2.62
C GLN A 52 13.21 -22.00 1.20
N GLY A 53 14.04 -21.29 0.44
CA GLY A 53 13.76 -20.86 -0.94
C GLY A 53 13.39 -19.39 -1.07
N SER A 54 12.64 -19.09 -2.12
CA SER A 54 12.21 -17.73 -2.46
C SER A 54 10.89 -17.36 -1.78
N THR A 55 10.86 -16.27 -1.03
CA THR A 55 9.64 -15.71 -0.44
C THR A 55 9.53 -14.22 -0.76
N THR A 56 8.33 -13.66 -0.57
CA THR A 56 8.09 -12.24 -0.74
C THR A 56 7.19 -11.73 0.39
N GLU A 57 7.53 -10.59 0.98
CA GLU A 57 6.64 -9.86 1.87
C GLU A 57 5.99 -8.71 1.11
N LEU A 58 4.66 -8.60 1.25
CA LEU A 58 3.84 -7.59 0.61
C LEU A 58 3.20 -6.72 1.68
N LEU A 59 3.54 -5.44 1.69
CA LEU A 59 2.84 -4.46 2.49
C LEU A 59 1.68 -3.91 1.68
N VAL A 60 0.46 -4.12 2.18
CA VAL A 60 -0.77 -3.70 1.51
C VAL A 60 -1.56 -2.70 2.33
N MET A 61 -2.21 -1.78 1.63
CA MET A 61 -3.06 -0.74 2.21
C MET A 61 -4.32 -0.56 1.36
N PRO A 62 -5.44 -0.11 1.93
CA PRO A 62 -6.60 0.26 1.13
C PRO A 62 -6.24 1.43 0.21
N LYS A 63 -6.73 1.41 -1.03
CA LYS A 63 -6.37 2.40 -2.06
C LYS A 63 -6.62 3.84 -1.61
N ASN A 64 -7.71 4.06 -0.88
CA ASN A 64 -8.12 5.38 -0.36
C ASN A 64 -7.14 5.98 0.66
N ALA A 65 -6.17 5.22 1.16
CA ALA A 65 -5.14 5.74 2.04
C ALA A 65 -4.22 6.77 1.37
N PHE A 66 -4.21 6.81 0.03
CA PHE A 66 -3.43 7.74 -0.78
C PHE A 66 -4.31 8.78 -1.50
N ASP A 67 -5.60 8.87 -1.17
CA ASP A 67 -6.45 9.93 -1.71
C ASP A 67 -5.95 11.29 -1.20
N LEU A 68 -5.82 12.25 -2.13
CA LEU A 68 -5.37 13.59 -1.79
C LEU A 68 -6.42 14.30 -0.93
N ILE A 69 -6.01 14.79 0.23
CA ILE A 69 -6.78 15.78 0.98
C ILE A 69 -6.48 17.17 0.44
N ALA A 70 -7.51 17.96 0.18
CA ALA A 70 -7.34 19.36 -0.23
C ALA A 70 -6.72 20.15 0.92
N GLU A 71 -5.52 20.70 0.72
CA GLU A 71 -4.95 21.69 1.63
C GLU A 71 -5.60 23.04 1.34
N GLU A 72 -6.34 23.58 2.31
CA GLU A 72 -6.74 24.99 2.28
C GLU A 72 -5.48 25.86 2.38
N GLU A 73 -5.16 26.56 1.31
CA GLU A 73 -4.14 27.61 1.32
C GLU A 73 -4.63 28.70 2.29
N LYS A 74 -4.03 28.80 3.48
CA LYS A 74 -4.35 29.88 4.42
C LYS A 74 -4.04 31.20 3.73
N ALA A 75 -5.10 31.91 3.32
CA ALA A 75 -5.02 33.28 2.88
C ALA A 75 -4.31 34.08 3.99
N ASN A 76 -3.09 34.53 3.69
CA ASN A 76 -2.38 35.51 4.48
C ASN A 76 -3.22 36.79 4.53
N GLU A 77 -4.02 36.93 5.59
CA GLU A 77 -4.57 38.22 5.99
C GLU A 77 -3.40 39.11 6.43
N SER A 78 -2.93 39.94 5.48
CA SER A 78 -1.99 41.01 5.75
C SER A 78 -2.68 42.13 6.55
N LEU A 79 -2.82 41.93 7.85
CA LEU A 79 -3.17 43.00 8.77
C LEU A 79 -1.91 43.78 9.16
N GLY A 80 -1.78 45.01 8.66
CA GLY A 80 -1.04 46.08 9.33
C GLY A 80 -0.13 46.94 8.44
N PHE A 81 -0.59 48.14 8.06
CA PHE A 81 -0.21 49.41 8.73
C PHE A 81 -1.02 50.57 8.12
N VAL A 82 -1.81 51.25 8.96
CA VAL A 82 -2.50 52.50 8.65
C VAL A 82 -1.52 53.66 8.88
N LEU A 83 -1.41 54.58 7.91
CA LEU A 83 -0.67 55.85 7.99
C LEU A 83 -1.46 56.92 8.74
#